data_AF-A0A417WTF3-F1
#
_entry.id   AF-A0A417WTF3-F1
#
_cell.length_a   1.000
_cell.length_b   1.000
_cell.length_c   1.000
_cell.angle_alpha   90.00
_cell.angle_beta   90.00
_cell.angle_gamma   90.00
#
_symmetry.space_group_name_H-M   'P 1'
#
loop_
_entity.id
_entity.type
_entity.pdbx_description
1 polymer ?
#
loop_
_entity_poly.entity_id
_entity_poly.type
_entity_poly.pdbx_seq_one_letter_code
_entity_poly.pdbx_strand_id
1 'polypeptide(L)'
;MKKVEHGKTFDRNAANPPAFEIFHNTVTEGYPKHWHTAIEIIMPTRGEYEVVVGKDSYNLKEGDIIMINSGVVHGMRFVSQGERIVMLVEPGCVENQEEMETIFLRLPAIYFKKEDEEDPFYLFLRSQILELVREYDNEAQ
;
A
#
# COMPACT_ATOMS: atom_id res chain seq x y z
N MET A 1 -17.20 19.90 10.61
CA MET A 1 -16.00 19.26 11.20
C MET A 1 -16.37 17.80 11.48
N LYS A 2 -16.10 16.89 10.54
CA LYS A 2 -16.32 15.45 10.73
C LYS A 2 -14.98 14.81 11.10
N LYS A 3 -15.01 14.02 12.17
CA LYS A 3 -13.88 13.25 12.71
C LYS A 3 -13.44 12.24 11.66
N VAL A 4 -12.14 12.19 11.38
CA VAL A 4 -11.52 11.21 10.47
C VAL A 4 -11.42 9.89 11.22
N GLU A 5 -12.11 8.85 10.75
CA GLU A 5 -11.92 7.49 11.28
C GLU A 5 -10.56 6.97 10.80
N HIS A 6 -9.69 6.66 11.75
CA HIS A 6 -8.43 5.98 11.51
C HIS A 6 -8.73 4.51 11.22
N GLY A 7 -7.98 3.89 10.31
CA GLY A 7 -8.15 2.51 9.86
C GLY A 7 -8.33 1.50 11.00
N LYS A 8 -9.01 0.39 10.71
CA LYS A 8 -9.15 -0.70 11.68
C LYS A 8 -7.82 -1.45 11.75
N THR A 9 -7.21 -1.41 12.92
CA THR A 9 -6.04 -2.21 13.31
C THR A 9 -6.48 -3.64 13.64
N PHE A 10 -5.95 -4.65 12.93
CA PHE A 10 -6.08 -6.07 13.29
C PHE A 10 -4.96 -6.48 14.27
N ASP A 11 -4.92 -5.86 15.45
CA ASP A 11 -4.46 -6.46 16.72
C ASP A 11 -4.54 -5.37 17.81
N ARG A 12 -5.44 -5.52 18.80
CA ARG A 12 -5.49 -4.62 19.95
C ARG A 12 -4.66 -5.21 21.08
N ASN A 13 -3.35 -5.00 21.03
CA ASN A 13 -2.51 -4.94 22.22
C ASN A 13 -1.33 -4.01 21.95
N ALA A 14 -1.18 -2.93 22.74
CA ALA A 14 -0.09 -1.95 22.64
C ALA A 14 1.34 -2.53 22.83
N ALA A 15 1.46 -3.85 22.98
CA ALA A 15 2.70 -4.60 23.06
C ALA A 15 3.15 -5.18 21.71
N ASN A 16 2.23 -5.39 20.76
CA ASN A 16 2.53 -5.89 19.40
C ASN A 16 1.77 -5.03 18.38
N PRO A 17 2.45 -4.30 17.48
CA PRO A 17 1.77 -3.66 16.35
C PRO A 17 1.06 -4.74 15.50
N PRO A 18 -0.09 -4.42 14.89
CA PRO A 18 -0.82 -5.36 14.05
C PRO A 18 0.05 -5.86 12.90
N ALA A 19 -0.11 -7.14 12.55
CA ALA A 19 0.62 -7.78 11.45
C ALA A 19 0.45 -7.03 10.11
N PHE A 20 -0.73 -6.46 9.90
CA PHE A 20 -1.02 -5.56 8.79
C PHE A 20 -2.16 -4.59 9.12
N GLU A 21 -2.20 -3.47 8.40
CA GLU A 21 -3.26 -2.48 8.43
C GLU A 21 -3.75 -2.18 7.02
N ILE A 22 -5.06 -1.92 6.86
CA ILE A 22 -5.68 -1.56 5.58
C ILE A 22 -6.42 -0.23 5.75
N PHE A 23 -6.14 0.70 4.84
CA PHE A 23 -6.79 2.00 4.75
C PHE A 23 -7.45 2.13 3.37
N HIS A 24 -8.78 2.16 3.36
CA HIS A 24 -9.53 2.54 2.17
C HIS A 24 -9.81 4.06 2.21
N ASN A 25 -8.92 4.85 1.61
CA ASN A 25 -8.95 6.30 1.72
C ASN A 25 -9.72 6.95 0.55
N THR A 26 -10.86 7.56 0.88
CA THR A 26 -11.73 8.30 -0.05
C THR A 26 -11.45 9.81 -0.06
N VAL A 27 -10.53 10.29 0.78
CA VAL A 27 -10.11 11.67 0.85
C VAL A 27 -8.92 11.90 -0.08
N THR A 28 -9.05 12.93 -0.91
CA THR A 28 -7.96 13.41 -1.76
C THR A 28 -6.96 14.18 -0.92
N GLU A 29 -5.86 13.53 -0.59
CA GLU A 29 -4.76 14.11 0.17
C GLU A 29 -3.43 13.52 -0.29
N GLY A 30 -2.34 14.23 0.02
CA GLY A 30 -0.98 13.74 -0.19
C GLY A 30 -0.26 13.63 1.15
N TYR A 31 0.83 12.86 1.17
CA TYR A 31 1.68 12.68 2.34
C TYR A 31 3.07 13.27 2.07
N PRO A 32 3.57 14.18 2.94
CA PRO A 32 4.95 14.64 2.89
C PRO A 32 5.95 13.47 2.91
N LYS A 33 7.21 13.73 2.54
CA LYS A 33 8.25 12.70 2.61
C LYS A 33 8.42 12.19 4.05
N HIS A 34 8.35 10.88 4.23
CA HIS A 34 8.50 10.18 5.50
C HIS A 34 9.06 8.77 5.27
N TRP A 35 9.19 7.98 6.33
CA TRP A 35 9.61 6.58 6.30
C TRP A 35 9.01 5.86 7.50
N HIS A 36 8.86 4.55 7.40
CA HIS A 36 8.42 3.67 8.48
C HIS A 36 8.92 2.23 8.25
N THR A 37 8.75 1.35 9.24
CA THR A 37 9.22 -0.04 9.19
C THR A 37 8.32 -0.97 8.38
N ALA A 38 7.03 -0.66 8.25
CA ALA A 38 6.13 -1.45 7.42
C ALA A 38 6.49 -1.36 5.92
N ILE A 39 6.24 -2.43 5.17
CA ILE A 39 6.13 -2.38 3.71
C ILE A 39 4.81 -1.68 3.38
N GLU A 40 4.83 -0.67 2.53
CA GLU A 40 3.62 0.04 2.09
C GLU A 40 3.20 -0.41 0.69
N ILE A 41 1.93 -0.79 0.53
CA ILE A 41 1.32 -1.09 -0.76
C ILE A 41 0.28 -0.02 -1.05
N ILE A 42 0.39 0.67 -2.19
CA ILE A 42 -0.55 1.72 -2.61
C ILE A 42 -1.18 1.33 -3.94
N MET A 43 -2.51 1.36 -4.00
CA MET A 43 -3.29 1.12 -5.21
C MET A 43 -4.41 2.17 -5.35
N PRO A 44 -4.32 3.14 -6.28
CA PRO A 44 -5.42 4.04 -6.59
C PRO A 44 -6.63 3.28 -7.12
N THR A 45 -7.81 3.52 -6.54
CA THR A 45 -9.10 3.01 -7.03
C THR A 45 -9.89 4.06 -7.81
N ARG A 46 -9.49 5.33 -7.69
CA ARG A 46 -9.96 6.45 -8.52
C ARG A 46 -8.90 7.55 -8.57
N GLY A 47 -8.72 8.15 -9.73
CA GLY A 47 -7.79 9.28 -9.92
C GLY A 47 -6.33 8.84 -10.02
N GLU A 48 -5.43 9.82 -9.98
CA GLU A 48 -4.00 9.61 -10.20
C GLU A 48 -3.16 10.20 -9.06
N TYR A 49 -2.08 9.51 -8.73
CA TYR A 49 -1.16 9.89 -7.66
C TYR A 49 0.28 9.85 -8.15
N GLU A 50 1.07 10.85 -7.75
CA GLU A 50 2.52 10.84 -7.90
C GLU A 50 3.13 10.33 -6.58
N VAL A 51 3.79 9.18 -6.63
CA VAL A 51 4.52 8.60 -5.49
C VAL A 51 6.02 8.81 -5.73
N VAL A 52 6.68 9.45 -4.77
CA VAL A 52 8.13 9.68 -4.81
C VAL A 52 8.80 8.70 -3.87
N VAL A 53 9.72 7.88 -4.38
CA VAL A 53 10.50 6.91 -3.58
C VAL A 53 11.98 7.25 -3.74
N GLY A 54 12.61 7.73 -2.66
CA GLY A 54 13.97 8.25 -2.71
C GLY A 54 14.11 9.43 -3.70
N LYS A 55 14.75 9.15 -4.83
CA LYS A 55 14.99 10.11 -5.94
C LYS A 55 14.06 9.88 -7.14
N ASP A 56 13.39 8.74 -7.18
CA ASP A 56 12.54 8.34 -8.31
C ASP A 56 11.09 8.78 -8.07
N SER A 57 10.37 9.02 -9.14
CA SER A 57 8.96 9.41 -9.11
C SER A 57 8.14 8.48 -10.02
N TYR A 58 6.99 8.06 -9.51
CA TYR A 58 6.09 7.10 -10.13
C TYR A 58 4.69 7.72 -10.24
N ASN A 59 4.14 7.77 -11.45
CA ASN A 59 2.77 8.24 -11.68
C ASN A 59 1.83 7.05 -11.71
N LEU A 60 1.15 6.80 -10.60
CA LEU A 60 0.21 5.70 -10.45
C LEU A 60 -1.14 6.11 -11.01
N LYS A 61 -1.61 5.35 -12.01
CA LYS A 61 -2.97 5.44 -12.53
C LYS A 61 -3.91 4.53 -11.74
N GLU A 62 -5.20 4.64 -12.02
CA GLU A 62 -6.22 3.77 -11.44
C GLU A 62 -5.92 2.28 -11.70
N GLY A 63 -5.75 1.52 -10.61
CA GLY A 63 -5.45 0.10 -10.59
C GLY A 63 -3.97 -0.26 -10.70
N ASP A 64 -3.07 0.70 -10.90
CA ASP A 64 -1.64 0.46 -10.73
C ASP A 64 -1.32 0.18 -9.26
N ILE A 65 -0.25 -0.59 -9.01
CA ILE A 65 0.20 -0.94 -7.66
C ILE A 65 1.67 -0.58 -7.51
N ILE A 66 2.01 0.14 -6.44
CA ILE A 66 3.40 0.26 -5.99
C ILE A 66 3.56 -0.40 -4.63
N MET A 67 4.64 -1.15 -4.48
CA MET A 67 5.09 -1.71 -3.21
C MET A 67 6.38 -1.00 -2.82
N ILE A 68 6.40 -0.34 -1.66
CA ILE A 68 7.53 0.41 -1.13
C ILE A 68 8.09 -0.37 0.04
N ASN A 69 9.39 -0.65 0.00
CA ASN A 69 10.01 -1.51 1.00
C ASN A 69 10.22 -0.78 2.35
N SER A 70 10.40 -1.58 3.40
CA SER A 70 10.69 -1.13 4.76
C SER A 70 11.86 -0.15 4.83
N GLY A 71 11.72 0.92 5.61
CA GLY A 71 12.79 1.89 5.87
C GLY A 71 13.12 2.81 4.69
N VAL A 72 12.39 2.72 3.57
CA VAL A 72 12.61 3.56 2.40
C VAL A 72 11.91 4.90 2.59
N VAL A 73 12.62 6.00 2.33
CA VAL A 73 12.02 7.35 2.36
C VAL A 73 11.12 7.54 1.14
N HIS A 74 9.84 7.83 1.36
CA HIS A 74 8.85 8.00 0.32
C HIS A 74 7.83 9.10 0.65
N GLY A 75 7.04 9.53 -0.32
CA GLY A 75 5.93 10.47 -0.13
C GLY A 75 4.96 10.42 -1.31
N MET A 76 3.78 11.00 -1.15
CA MET A 76 2.71 10.94 -2.15
C MET A 76 2.07 12.30 -2.38
N ARG A 77 1.78 12.61 -3.64
CA ARG A 77 1.01 13.78 -4.06
C ARG A 77 -0.17 13.30 -4.88
N PHE A 78 -1.29 14.00 -4.77
CA PHE A 78 -2.44 13.75 -5.63
C PHE A 78 -2.37 14.68 -6.85
N VAL A 79 -2.72 14.14 -8.02
CA VAL A 79 -2.83 14.93 -9.26
C VAL A 79 -4.27 15.42 -9.47
N SER A 80 -5.24 14.60 -9.06
CA SER A 80 -6.68 14.86 -9.19
C SER A 80 -7.43 14.39 -7.94
N GLN A 81 -8.75 14.64 -7.89
CA GLN A 81 -9.59 14.01 -6.87
C GLN A 81 -9.48 12.50 -6.99
N GLY A 82 -9.17 11.83 -5.88
CA GLY A 82 -8.85 10.42 -5.90
C GLY A 82 -9.29 9.65 -4.67
N GLU A 83 -9.21 8.34 -4.83
CA GLU A 83 -9.48 7.30 -3.84
C GLU A 83 -8.39 6.24 -4.01
N ARG A 84 -7.95 5.66 -2.90
CA ARG A 84 -6.85 4.70 -2.91
C ARG A 84 -6.95 3.74 -1.75
N ILE A 85 -6.39 2.57 -1.95
CA ILE A 85 -6.08 1.63 -0.90
C ILE A 85 -4.61 1.82 -0.52
N VAL A 86 -4.36 1.89 0.79
CA VAL A 86 -3.02 1.83 1.38
C VAL A 86 -3.00 0.64 2.34
N MET A 87 -2.01 -0.24 2.21
CA MET A 87 -1.80 -1.35 3.13
C MET A 87 -0.41 -1.24 3.74
N LEU A 88 -0.33 -1.37 5.06
CA LEU A 88 0.94 -1.46 5.80
C LEU A 88 1.12 -2.90 6.25
N VAL A 89 2.23 -3.53 5.89
CA VAL A 89 2.54 -4.92 6.24
C VAL A 89 3.84 -4.96 7.02
N GLU A 90 3.80 -5.52 8.23
CA GLU A 90 5.02 -5.68 9.05
C GLU A 90 5.92 -6.75 8.42
N PRO A 91 7.22 -6.47 8.17
CA PRO A 91 8.14 -7.41 7.52
C PRO A 91 8.25 -8.76 8.24
N GLY A 92 8.09 -8.75 9.57
CA GLY A 92 8.11 -9.96 10.42
C GLY A 92 7.04 -11.00 10.05
N CYS A 93 5.97 -10.59 9.35
CA CYS A 93 4.95 -11.51 8.85
C CYS A 93 5.39 -12.32 7.62
N VAL A 94 6.57 -12.02 7.05
CA VAL A 94 7.12 -12.65 5.85
C VAL A 94 8.22 -13.68 6.19
N GLU A 95 8.54 -13.88 7.49
CA GLU A 95 9.73 -14.56 8.05
C GLU A 95 9.92 -16.08 7.78
N ASN A 96 9.29 -16.67 6.76
CA ASN A 96 9.53 -18.08 6.40
C ASN A 96 9.92 -18.30 4.94
N GLN A 97 10.49 -17.30 4.26
CA GLN A 97 10.89 -17.42 2.85
C GLN A 97 12.30 -16.86 2.61
N GLU A 98 13.33 -17.60 3.05
CA GLU A 98 14.76 -17.30 2.80
C GLU A 98 15.06 -16.96 1.32
N GLU A 99 14.26 -17.45 0.37
CA GLU A 99 14.41 -17.18 -1.07
C GLU A 99 13.72 -15.87 -1.54
N MET A 100 12.60 -15.45 -0.93
CA MET A 100 11.91 -14.19 -1.30
C MET A 100 12.59 -12.95 -0.70
N GLU A 101 13.36 -13.10 0.37
CA GLU A 101 14.07 -12.00 1.03
C GLU A 101 15.15 -11.35 0.14
N THR A 102 15.69 -12.07 -0.85
CA THR A 102 17.00 -11.66 -1.41
C THR A 102 16.96 -10.69 -2.59
N ILE A 103 15.86 -10.59 -3.35
CA ILE A 103 15.76 -9.71 -4.52
C ILE A 103 14.63 -8.70 -4.35
N PHE A 104 13.47 -9.16 -3.88
CA PHE A 104 12.30 -8.32 -3.65
C PHE A 104 12.59 -7.21 -2.63
N LEU A 105 13.31 -7.53 -1.55
CA LEU A 105 13.71 -6.55 -0.53
C LEU A 105 14.96 -5.72 -0.90
N ARG A 106 15.61 -5.98 -2.04
CA ARG A 106 16.77 -5.16 -2.47
C ARG A 106 16.37 -3.92 -3.25
N LEU A 107 15.18 -3.91 -3.85
CA LEU A 107 14.67 -2.74 -4.54
C LEU A 107 13.96 -1.81 -3.53
N PRO A 108 14.13 -0.49 -3.65
CA PRO A 108 13.42 0.46 -2.77
C PRO A 108 11.91 0.43 -3.00
N ALA A 109 11.48 0.15 -4.23
CA ALA A 109 10.09 -0.08 -4.57
C ALA A 109 9.97 -0.97 -5.82
N ILE A 110 8.81 -1.61 -5.97
CA ILE A 110 8.41 -2.33 -7.18
C ILE A 110 7.09 -1.75 -7.64
N TYR A 111 7.00 -1.43 -8.93
CA TYR A 111 5.87 -0.75 -9.54
C TYR A 111 5.26 -1.64 -10.63
N PHE A 112 4.00 -2.00 -10.45
CA PHE A 112 3.21 -2.79 -11.37
C PHE A 112 2.18 -1.89 -12.05
N LYS A 113 2.18 -1.88 -13.39
CA LYS A 113 1.16 -1.15 -14.14
C LYS A 113 -0.01 -2.07 -14.43
N LYS A 114 -1.22 -1.53 -14.32
CA LYS A 114 -2.43 -2.28 -14.70
C LYS A 114 -2.42 -2.73 -16.15
N GLU A 115 -1.83 -1.93 -17.02
CA GLU A 115 -1.71 -2.19 -18.46
C GLU A 115 -0.85 -3.43 -18.77
N ASP A 116 -0.04 -3.90 -17.81
CA ASP A 116 0.73 -5.14 -17.90
C ASP A 116 -0.18 -6.35 -17.55
N GLU A 117 -1.32 -6.48 -18.24
CA GLU A 117 -2.42 -7.41 -17.93
C GLU A 117 -2.04 -8.91 -17.98
N GLU A 118 -0.85 -9.24 -18.48
CA GLU A 118 -0.33 -10.62 -18.54
C GLU A 118 0.58 -10.99 -17.37
N ASP A 119 0.95 -10.06 -16.48
CA ASP A 119 1.78 -10.36 -15.31
C ASP A 119 0.97 -11.16 -14.27
N PRO A 120 1.26 -12.46 -14.07
CA PRO A 120 0.49 -13.29 -13.15
C PRO A 120 0.62 -12.84 -11.69
N PHE A 121 1.75 -12.23 -11.33
CA PHE A 121 1.97 -11.72 -9.98
C PHE A 121 1.14 -10.46 -9.73
N TYR A 122 1.08 -9.53 -10.68
CA TYR A 122 0.18 -8.37 -10.60
C TYR A 122 -1.28 -8.80 -10.46
N LEU A 123 -1.75 -9.74 -11.30
CA LEU A 123 -3.12 -10.24 -11.23
C LEU A 123 -3.43 -10.88 -9.88
N PHE A 124 -2.52 -11.72 -9.38
CA PHE A 124 -2.62 -12.34 -8.06
C PHE A 124 -2.67 -11.27 -6.95
N LEU A 125 -1.67 -10.38 -6.88
CA LEU A 125 -1.57 -9.34 -5.88
C LEU A 125 -2.82 -8.45 -5.86
N ARG A 126 -3.26 -7.98 -7.03
CA ARG A 126 -4.47 -7.16 -7.15
C ARG A 126 -5.71 -7.88 -6.65
N SER A 127 -5.87 -9.17 -6.99
CA SER A 127 -7.01 -9.96 -6.53
C SER A 127 -7.04 -10.09 -5.00
N GLN A 128 -5.89 -10.33 -4.37
CA GLN A 128 -5.76 -10.43 -2.92
C GLN A 128 -6.05 -9.08 -2.22
N ILE A 129 -5.53 -7.98 -2.74
CA ILE A 129 -5.82 -6.64 -2.21
C ILE A 129 -7.34 -6.37 -2.22
N LEU A 130 -8.01 -6.65 -3.34
CA LEU A 130 -9.45 -6.39 -3.48
C LEU A 130 -10.30 -7.32 -2.61
N GLU A 131 -9.87 -8.55 -2.40
CA GLU A 131 -10.52 -9.51 -1.49
C GLU A 131 -10.43 -9.03 -0.04
N LEU A 132 -9.22 -8.67 0.42
CA LEU A 132 -8.98 -8.16 1.77
C LEU A 132 -9.77 -6.86 2.05
N VAL A 133 -9.79 -5.92 1.09
CA VAL A 133 -10.54 -4.67 1.24
C VAL A 133 -12.05 -4.93 1.29
N ARG A 134 -12.56 -5.87 0.48
CA ARG A 134 -13.97 -6.27 0.52
C ARG A 134 -14.34 -6.84 1.88
N GLU A 135 -13.53 -7.73 2.45
CA GLU A 135 -13.75 -8.28 3.78
C GLU A 135 -13.72 -7.18 4.85
N TYR A 136 -12.72 -6.31 4.80
CA TYR A 136 -12.57 -5.16 5.71
C TYR A 136 -13.79 -4.21 5.70
N ASP A 137 -14.27 -3.87 4.50
CA ASP A 137 -15.42 -2.98 4.31
C ASP A 137 -16.73 -3.65 4.74
N ASN A 138 -16.89 -4.95 4.52
CA ASN A 138 -18.06 -5.72 4.95
C ASN A 138 -18.14 -5.86 6.48
N GLU A 139 -17.00 -6.02 7.16
CA GLU A 139 -16.95 -5.99 8.63
C GLU A 139 -17.20 -4.58 9.22
N ALA A 140 -17.23 -3.52 8.40
CA ALA A 140 -17.49 -2.14 8.84
C ALA A 140 -18.97 -1.76 8.88
N GLN A 141 -19.86 -2.69 8.50
CA GLN A 141 -21.32 -2.58 8.60
C GLN A 141 -21.85 -3.22 9.88
#